data_AF-A0A937QEG1-F1
#
_entry.id   AF-A0A937QEG1-F1
#
_cell.length_a   1.000
_cell.length_b   1.000
_cell.length_c   1.000
_cell.angle_alpha   90.00
_cell.angle_beta   90.00
_cell.angle_gamma   90.00
#
_symmetry.space_group_name_H-M   'P 1'
#
loop_
_entity.id
_entity.type
_entity.pdbx_description
1 polymer ?
#
loop_
_entity_poly.entity_id
_entity_poly.type
_entity_poly.pdbx_seq_one_letter_code
_entity_poly.pdbx_strand_id
1 'polypeptide(L)'
;MDEEEYNRKYVHLRILKSIQEYLSSDSDMPTAVYPIKVPDDLLYQVTGLEGAESTDKLIHHIFRLGLTLWSDKLYNDEFGSQQNLEEFIQLVKKRNQE
;
A
#
# COMPACT_ATOMS: atom_id res chain seq x y z
N MET A 1 -22.36 -7.63 -10.72
CA MET A 1 -21.68 -7.25 -9.48
C MET A 1 -22.76 -6.87 -8.49
N ASP A 2 -22.83 -7.58 -7.38
CA ASP A 2 -23.70 -7.19 -6.27
C ASP A 2 -23.11 -5.98 -5.51
N GLU A 3 -23.91 -5.40 -4.62
CA GLU A 3 -23.52 -4.18 -3.89
C GLU A 3 -22.40 -4.45 -2.87
N GLU A 4 -22.29 -5.67 -2.36
CA GLU A 4 -21.25 -6.06 -1.40
C GLU A 4 -19.89 -6.18 -2.10
N GLU A 5 -19.85 -6.87 -3.24
CA GLU A 5 -18.68 -6.98 -4.12
C GLU A 5 -18.25 -5.60 -4.62
N TYR A 6 -19.19 -4.74 -5.00
CA TYR A 6 -18.89 -3.37 -5.40
C TYR A 6 -18.20 -2.58 -4.28
N ASN A 7 -18.79 -2.57 -3.09
CA ASN A 7 -18.25 -1.81 -1.96
C ASN A 7 -16.86 -2.31 -1.56
N ARG A 8 -16.66 -3.64 -1.54
CA ARG A 8 -15.34 -4.23 -1.29
C ARG A 8 -14.30 -3.78 -2.32
N LYS A 9 -14.60 -3.95 -3.62
CA LYS A 9 -13.69 -3.55 -4.71
C LYS A 9 -13.42 -2.05 -4.73
N TYR A 10 -14.41 -1.23 -4.37
CA TYR A 10 -14.25 0.22 -4.30
C TYR A 10 -13.28 0.63 -3.19
N VAL A 11 -13.40 0.03 -2.00
CA VAL A 11 -12.44 0.25 -0.90
C VAL A 11 -11.04 -0.20 -1.30
N HIS A 12 -10.90 -1.39 -1.90
CA HIS A 12 -9.61 -1.90 -2.34
C HIS A 12 -8.97 -1.05 -3.45
N LEU A 13 -9.76 -0.53 -4.40
CA LEU A 13 -9.30 0.42 -5.41
C LEU A 13 -8.71 1.68 -4.77
N ARG A 14 -9.36 2.23 -3.74
CA ARG A 14 -8.86 3.41 -3.02
C ARG A 14 -7.59 3.13 -2.25
N ILE A 15 -7.48 1.95 -1.64
CA ILE A 15 -6.27 1.50 -0.94
C ILE A 15 -5.11 1.39 -1.95
N LEU A 16 -5.30 0.69 -3.07
CA LEU A 16 -4.28 0.54 -4.12
C LEU A 16 -3.81 1.91 -4.63
N LYS A 17 -4.74 2.84 -4.87
CA LYS A 17 -4.41 4.21 -5.27
C LYS A 17 -3.55 4.93 -4.22
N SER A 18 -3.90 4.83 -2.95
CA SER A 18 -3.13 5.45 -1.86
C SER A 18 -1.72 4.87 -1.74
N ILE A 19 -1.55 3.55 -1.93
CA ILE A 19 -0.23 2.91 -1.94
C ILE A 19 0.58 3.37 -3.14
N GLN A 20 -0.03 3.47 -4.32
CA GLN A 20 0.64 3.98 -5.52
C GLN A 20 1.15 5.40 -5.31
N GLU A 21 0.36 6.27 -4.69
CA GLU A 21 0.76 7.64 -4.31
C GLU A 21 1.93 7.63 -3.30
N TYR A 22 1.87 6.78 -2.27
CA TYR A 22 2.94 6.61 -1.29
C TYR A 22 4.26 6.13 -1.93
N LEU A 23 4.20 5.17 -2.85
CA LEU A 23 5.39 4.61 -3.50
C LEU A 23 5.99 5.57 -4.55
N SER A 24 5.19 6.50 -5.11
CA SER A 24 5.62 7.43 -6.16
C SER A 24 6.16 8.76 -5.63
N SER A 25 5.98 9.07 -4.36
CA SER A 25 6.34 10.36 -3.78
C SER A 25 7.47 10.24 -2.76
N ASP A 26 8.38 11.23 -2.79
CA ASP A 26 9.41 11.43 -1.76
C ASP A 26 8.96 12.48 -0.71
N SER A 27 7.67 12.80 -0.67
CA SER A 27 7.10 13.87 0.16
C SER A 27 6.73 13.41 1.57
N ASP A 28 6.61 14.37 2.50
CA ASP A 28 6.13 14.17 3.87
C ASP A 28 4.75 13.49 3.90
N MET A 29 4.77 12.18 4.14
CA MET A 29 3.58 11.37 4.32
C MET A 29 3.14 11.37 5.79
N PRO A 30 1.86 11.09 6.07
CA PRO A 30 1.36 11.04 7.44
C PRO A 30 2.14 10.01 8.28
N THR A 31 2.55 10.39 9.50
CA THR A 31 3.12 9.44 10.46
C THR A 31 2.08 8.39 10.85
N ALA A 32 2.52 7.15 11.05
CA ALA A 32 1.66 6.07 11.50
C ALA A 32 0.94 6.44 12.82
N VAL A 33 -0.35 6.12 12.90
CA VAL A 33 -1.16 6.37 14.10
C VAL A 33 -0.67 5.53 15.29
N TYR A 34 -0.06 4.38 15.02
CA TYR A 34 0.54 3.49 16.03
C TYR A 34 1.94 3.05 15.59
N PRO A 35 2.91 2.93 16.52
CA PRO A 35 4.27 2.51 16.19
C PRO A 35 4.34 1.14 15.53
N ILE A 36 5.22 1.01 14.54
CA ILE A 36 5.54 -0.28 13.92
C ILE A 36 6.47 -1.03 14.87
N LYS A 37 6.14 -2.29 15.17
CA LYS A 37 7.01 -3.18 15.95
C LYS A 37 8.04 -3.81 15.01
N VAL A 38 9.31 -3.70 15.38
CA VAL A 38 10.45 -4.23 14.62
C VAL A 38 11.24 -5.16 15.54
N PRO A 39 11.85 -6.25 15.04
CA PRO A 39 12.66 -7.15 15.87
C PRO A 39 13.83 -6.43 16.55
N ASP A 40 13.98 -6.66 17.85
CA ASP A 40 14.99 -5.98 18.68
C ASP A 40 16.42 -6.24 18.19
N ASP A 41 16.75 -7.49 17.85
CA ASP A 41 18.08 -7.85 17.34
C ASP A 41 18.39 -7.15 16.01
N LEU A 42 17.40 -7.02 15.12
CA LEU A 42 17.59 -6.29 13.87
C LEU A 42 17.93 -4.82 14.15
N LEU A 43 17.13 -4.17 15.01
CA LEU A 43 17.36 -2.79 15.39
C LEU A 43 18.73 -2.61 16.05
N TYR A 44 19.06 -3.46 17.01
CA TYR A 44 20.30 -3.37 17.78
C TYR A 44 21.54 -3.56 16.88
N GLN A 45 21.55 -4.63 16.08
CA GLN A 45 22.70 -4.95 15.24
C GLN A 45 22.91 -3.90 14.14
N VAL A 46 21.84 -3.48 13.45
CA VAL A 46 21.96 -2.49 12.36
C VAL A 46 22.30 -1.11 12.91
N THR A 47 21.68 -0.70 14.03
CA THR A 47 22.02 0.59 14.65
C THR A 47 23.47 0.61 15.14
N GLY A 48 23.95 -0.50 15.71
CA GLY A 48 25.33 -0.62 16.16
C GLY A 48 26.36 -0.57 15.03
N LEU A 49 26.00 -1.07 13.83
CA LEU A 49 26.89 -1.12 12.68
C LEU A 49 26.84 0.13 11.80
N GLU A 50 25.64 0.67 11.56
CA GLU A 50 25.40 1.69 10.53
C GLU A 50 24.78 2.99 11.07
N GLY A 51 24.46 3.03 12.37
CA GLY A 51 23.83 4.18 13.02
C GLY A 51 22.30 4.24 12.85
N ALA A 52 21.69 5.16 13.60
CA ALA A 52 20.23 5.28 13.68
C ALA A 52 19.58 5.71 12.36
N GLU A 53 20.20 6.64 11.61
CA GLU A 53 19.66 7.14 10.33
C GLU A 53 19.62 6.03 9.27
N SER A 54 20.68 5.24 9.16
CA SER A 54 20.74 4.11 8.23
C SER A 54 19.73 3.02 8.60
N THR A 55 19.57 2.77 9.90
CA THR A 55 18.57 1.82 10.43
C THR A 55 17.15 2.26 10.07
N ASP A 56 16.83 3.54 10.26
CA ASP A 56 15.52 4.11 9.91
C ASP A 56 15.25 3.98 8.40
N LYS A 57 16.21 4.35 7.55
CA LYS A 57 16.13 4.16 6.09
C LYS A 57 15.91 2.70 5.70
N LEU A 58 16.56 1.76 6.37
CA LEU A 58 16.37 0.33 6.15
C LEU A 58 14.94 -0.11 6.49
N ILE A 59 14.39 0.33 7.62
CA ILE A 59 13.01 0.01 8.03
C ILE A 59 12.01 0.55 6.99
N HIS A 60 12.19 1.80 6.57
CA HIS A 60 11.37 2.40 5.51
C HIS A 60 11.48 1.63 4.20
N HIS A 61 12.68 1.18 3.83
CA HIS A 61 12.88 0.37 2.64
C HIS A 61 12.17 -0.98 2.72
N ILE A 62 12.30 -1.70 3.84
CA ILE A 62 11.60 -2.97 4.09
C ILE A 62 10.09 -2.76 4.00
N PHE A 63 9.57 -1.67 4.58
CA PHE A 63 8.14 -1.35 4.54
C PHE A 63 7.66 -1.07 3.11
N ARG A 64 8.40 -0.28 2.32
CA ARG A 64 8.09 -0.04 0.90
C ARG A 64 8.06 -1.34 0.09
N LEU A 65 9.05 -2.23 0.28
CA LEU A 65 9.08 -3.53 -0.38
C LEU A 65 7.86 -4.39 -0.01
N GLY A 66 7.52 -4.45 1.28
CA GLY A 66 6.35 -5.18 1.75
C GLY A 66 5.05 -4.63 1.18
N LEU A 67 4.92 -3.30 1.11
CA LEU A 67 3.76 -2.64 0.51
C LEU A 67 3.62 -2.96 -0.98
N THR A 68 4.70 -2.94 -1.75
CA THR A 68 4.67 -3.32 -3.18
C THR A 68 4.17 -4.75 -3.37
N LEU A 69 4.74 -5.70 -2.63
CA LEU A 69 4.33 -7.11 -2.71
C LEU A 69 2.86 -7.31 -2.29
N TRP A 70 2.42 -6.61 -1.25
CA TRP A 70 1.05 -6.70 -0.78
C TRP A 70 0.07 -6.03 -1.76
N SER A 71 0.40 -4.89 -2.35
CA SER A 71 -0.45 -4.23 -3.35
C SER A 71 -0.63 -5.08 -4.60
N ASP A 72 0.44 -5.74 -5.06
CA ASP A 72 0.37 -6.65 -6.21
C ASP A 72 -0.56 -7.83 -5.92
N LYS A 73 -0.45 -8.42 -4.72
CA LYS A 73 -1.34 -9.48 -4.29
C LYS A 73 -2.79 -9.01 -4.21
N LEU A 74 -3.06 -7.89 -3.55
CA LEU A 74 -4.40 -7.33 -3.42
C LEU A 74 -5.03 -7.03 -4.79
N TYR A 75 -4.25 -6.48 -5.72
CA TYR A 75 -4.69 -6.25 -7.09
C TYR A 75 -5.08 -7.55 -7.80
N ASN A 76 -4.25 -8.59 -7.68
CA ASN A 76 -4.53 -9.89 -8.30
C ASN A 76 -5.76 -10.58 -7.68
N ASP A 77 -5.91 -10.51 -6.36
CA ASP A 77 -7.02 -11.14 -5.64
C ASP A 77 -8.37 -10.46 -5.96
N GLU A 78 -8.38 -9.14 -6.15
CA GLU A 78 -9.63 -8.39 -6.35
C GLU A 78 -9.98 -8.13 -7.82
N PHE A 79 -8.99 -7.87 -8.66
CA PHE A 79 -9.20 -7.53 -10.07
C PHE A 79 -8.66 -8.60 -11.00
N GLY A 80 -7.50 -9.18 -10.70
CA GLY A 80 -6.90 -10.31 -11.44
C GLY A 80 -6.38 -9.97 -12.84
N SER A 81 -6.83 -8.86 -13.45
CA SER A 81 -6.36 -8.39 -14.74
C SER A 81 -6.57 -6.88 -14.90
N GLN A 82 -5.82 -6.27 -15.82
CA GLN A 82 -5.95 -4.86 -16.13
C GLN A 82 -7.33 -4.54 -16.72
N GLN A 83 -7.84 -5.43 -17.58
CA GLN A 83 -9.16 -5.31 -18.17
C GLN A 83 -10.26 -5.22 -17.10
N ASN A 84 -10.23 -6.12 -16.10
CA ASN A 84 -11.24 -6.13 -15.04
C ASN A 84 -11.17 -4.86 -14.17
N LEU A 85 -9.97 -4.35 -13.91
CA LEU A 85 -9.77 -3.08 -13.21
C LEU A 85 -10.37 -1.92 -14.01
N GLU A 86 -10.08 -1.83 -15.30
CA GLU A 86 -10.59 -0.78 -16.17
C GLU A 86 -12.12 -0.81 -16.25
N GLU A 87 -12.71 -2.00 -16.43
CA GLU A 87 -14.16 -2.19 -16.42
C GLU A 87 -14.78 -1.72 -15.09
N PHE A 88 -14.16 -2.04 -13.96
CA PHE A 88 -14.62 -1.58 -12.64
C PHE A 88 -14.51 -0.06 -12.49
N ILE A 89 -13.41 0.56 -12.94
CA ILE A 89 -13.24 2.01 -12.92
C ILE A 89 -14.33 2.70 -13.74
N GLN A 90 -14.70 2.17 -14.91
CA GLN A 90 -15.80 2.71 -15.70
C GLN A 90 -17.14 2.60 -14.97
N LEU A 91 -17.37 1.50 -14.26
CA LEU A 91 -18.57 1.32 -13.45
C LEU A 91 -18.64 2.35 -12.32
N VAL A 92 -17.53 2.60 -11.62
CA VAL A 92 -17.43 3.65 -10.58
C VAL A 92 -17.72 5.04 -11.16
N LYS A 93 -17.15 5.37 -12.34
CA LYS A 93 -17.39 6.65 -13.01
C LYS A 93 -18.87 6.86 -13.35
N LYS A 94 -19.54 5.82 -13.86
CA LYS A 94 -20.97 5.88 -14.17
C LYS A 94 -21.81 6.15 -12.93
N ARG A 95 -21.56 5.44 -11.83
CA ARG A 95 -22.27 5.63 -10.55
C ARG A 95 -22.05 7.01 -9.91
N ASN A 96 -20.91 7.65 -10.18
CA ASN A 96 -20.59 8.99 -9.66
C ASN A 96 -21.03 10.14 -10.60
N GLN A 97 -21.50 9.83 -11.81
CA GLN A 97 -22.06 10.80 -12.76
C GLN A 97 -23.60 10.89 -12.68
N GLU A 98 -24.23 9.93 -12.00
CA GLU A 98 -25.60 10.01 -11.47
C GLU A 98 -25.61 10.76 -10.12
#